data_AF-A0AA97DIH3-F1
#
_entry.id   AF-A0AA97DIH3-F1
#
_cell.length_a   1.000
_cell.length_b   1.000
_cell.length_c   1.000
_cell.angle_alpha   90.00
_cell.angle_beta   90.00
_cell.angle_gamma   90.00
#
_symmetry.space_group_name_H-M   'P 1'
#
loop_
_entity.id
_entity.type
_entity.pdbx_description
1 polymer ?
#
loop_
_entity_poly.entity_id
_entity_poly.type
_entity_poly.pdbx_seq_one_letter_code
_entity_poly.pdbx_strand_id
1 'polypeptide(L)'
;MTSESKGTLRVLQLYPKDMNIYGDWGNALVLQQRIKWHGYTPELLEYNVGDEFPDDVDLIVGGGGQDSGQVVIQEDLQARAAQLRAVAEDGAPMLVICGLYQLFGKFFKTSAGPVIPGIGILDVETQGTDERLIGNVTLKSPEFGEILGYENHSGQTTLGPGVEPLGTVTKGAGNNSKDGHEGARYRNVVASYLHGSLLPKNPAIADFLIKTAAERKFGEFVPGKPDDGYARLAREHAARRPR
;
A
#
# COMPACT_ATOMS: atom_id res chain seq x y z
N MET A 1 18.21 -27.56 10.36
CA MET A 1 19.34 -26.70 9.98
C MET A 1 18.75 -25.34 9.67
N THR A 2 18.99 -24.33 10.51
CA THR A 2 18.62 -22.95 10.20
C THR A 2 19.57 -22.50 9.09
N SER A 3 19.07 -22.30 7.87
CA SER A 3 19.86 -21.65 6.83
C SER A 3 20.29 -20.27 7.32
N GLU A 4 21.54 -19.89 7.10
CA GLU A 4 21.97 -18.51 7.35
C GLU A 4 21.08 -17.54 6.58
N SER A 5 20.79 -16.39 7.20
CA SER A 5 19.95 -15.36 6.59
C SER A 5 20.63 -14.79 5.34
N LYS A 6 19.85 -14.53 4.29
CA LYS A 6 20.30 -13.88 3.05
C LYS A 6 20.60 -12.38 3.21
N GLY A 7 20.39 -11.83 4.41
CA GLY A 7 20.55 -10.42 4.74
C GLY A 7 19.31 -9.84 5.42
N THR A 8 19.41 -8.59 5.87
CA THR A 8 18.31 -7.87 6.54
C THR A 8 17.57 -6.97 5.56
N LEU A 9 16.23 -7.07 5.54
CA LEU A 9 15.34 -6.13 4.86
C LEU A 9 14.61 -5.28 5.90
N ARG A 10 14.78 -3.96 5.82
CA ARG A 10 14.21 -2.94 6.70
C ARG A 10 12.92 -2.40 6.10
N VAL A 11 11.80 -2.75 6.72
CA VAL A 11 10.46 -2.31 6.34
C VAL A 11 10.08 -1.12 7.20
N LEU A 12 9.83 0.04 6.60
CA LEU A 12 9.33 1.21 7.30
C LEU A 12 7.81 1.28 7.22
N GLN A 13 7.14 1.25 8.37
CA GLN A 13 5.72 1.56 8.48
C GLN A 13 5.51 3.04 8.78
N LEU A 14 4.86 3.76 7.87
CA LEU A 14 4.57 5.18 8.01
C LEU A 14 3.31 5.42 8.84
N TYR A 15 3.47 6.25 9.87
CA TYR A 15 2.46 6.77 10.79
C TYR A 15 1.53 5.69 11.40
N PRO A 16 2.04 4.56 11.91
CA PRO A 16 1.20 3.50 12.45
C PRO A 16 0.37 3.91 13.69
N LYS A 17 0.64 5.05 14.33
CA LYS A 17 -0.23 5.55 15.42
C LYS A 17 -1.54 6.15 14.90
N ASP A 18 -1.48 6.88 13.78
CA ASP A 18 -2.62 7.65 13.23
C ASP A 18 -3.25 7.01 11.98
N MET A 19 -2.46 6.21 11.25
CA MET A 19 -2.80 5.60 9.95
C MET A 19 -2.87 4.06 10.05
N ASN A 20 -3.69 3.56 10.99
CA ASN A 20 -3.79 2.11 11.30
C ASN A 20 -5.21 1.54 11.26
N ILE A 21 -6.18 2.23 10.66
CA ILE A 21 -7.56 1.75 10.66
C ILE A 21 -7.72 0.56 9.70
N TYR A 22 -8.84 -0.17 9.83
CA TYR A 22 -9.18 -1.34 9.01
C TYR A 22 -8.18 -2.50 9.04
N GLY A 23 -7.35 -2.57 10.07
CA GLY A 23 -6.42 -3.67 10.29
C GLY A 23 -5.23 -3.66 9.33
N ASP A 24 -4.83 -2.50 8.80
CA ASP A 24 -3.74 -2.37 7.82
C ASP A 24 -2.36 -2.77 8.37
N TRP A 25 -2.22 -2.88 9.71
CA TRP A 25 -1.07 -3.55 10.33
C TRP A 25 -0.90 -4.95 9.73
N GLY A 26 -1.97 -5.69 9.44
CA GLY A 26 -1.86 -7.02 8.80
C GLY A 26 -0.97 -7.06 7.54
N ASN A 27 -0.81 -5.96 6.80
CA ASN A 27 0.17 -5.87 5.70
C ASN A 27 1.61 -5.95 6.20
N ALA A 28 1.98 -5.19 7.23
CA ALA A 28 3.31 -5.23 7.84
C ALA A 28 3.62 -6.60 8.47
N LEU A 29 2.64 -7.24 9.13
CA LEU A 29 2.81 -8.62 9.64
C LEU A 29 3.08 -9.62 8.51
N VAL A 30 2.34 -9.51 7.40
CA VAL A 30 2.58 -10.37 6.22
C VAL A 30 3.96 -10.14 5.64
N LEU A 31 4.42 -8.88 5.53
CA LEU A 31 5.77 -8.58 5.05
C LEU A 31 6.83 -9.20 5.96
N GLN A 32 6.73 -9.01 7.29
CA GLN A 32 7.66 -9.64 8.24
C GLN A 32 7.70 -11.16 8.08
N GLN A 33 6.55 -11.81 7.95
CA GLN A 33 6.49 -13.26 7.83
C GLN A 33 7.01 -13.76 6.47
N ARG A 34 6.62 -13.11 5.37
CA ARG A 34 7.04 -13.54 4.02
C ARG A 34 8.52 -13.27 3.79
N ILE A 35 9.08 -12.18 4.30
CA ILE A 35 10.54 -11.91 4.27
C ILE A 35 11.31 -13.09 4.90
N LYS A 36 10.84 -13.59 6.06
CA LYS A 36 11.42 -14.81 6.69
C LYS A 36 11.30 -16.03 5.81
N TRP A 37 10.14 -16.25 5.19
CA TRP A 37 9.94 -17.38 4.26
C TRP A 37 10.78 -17.30 2.99
N HIS A 38 11.15 -16.08 2.56
CA HIS A 38 12.11 -15.85 1.49
C HIS A 38 13.57 -16.03 1.95
N GLY A 39 13.83 -16.23 3.24
CA GLY A 39 15.15 -16.49 3.81
C GLY A 39 15.92 -15.25 4.24
N TYR A 40 15.25 -14.10 4.35
CA TYR A 40 15.84 -12.85 4.85
C TYR A 40 15.42 -12.59 6.30
N THR A 41 16.13 -11.69 6.98
CA THR A 41 15.76 -11.19 8.31
C THR A 41 14.91 -9.93 8.15
N PRO A 42 13.64 -9.91 8.57
CA PRO A 42 12.86 -8.67 8.58
C PRO A 42 13.24 -7.81 9.78
N GLU A 43 13.45 -6.52 9.54
CA GLU A 43 13.48 -5.48 10.56
C GLU A 43 12.30 -4.56 10.28
N LEU A 44 11.34 -4.47 11.21
CA LEU A 44 10.24 -3.54 11.08
C LEU A 44 10.56 -2.28 11.86
N LEU A 45 10.48 -1.16 11.17
CA LEU A 45 10.65 0.19 11.68
C LEU A 45 9.30 0.89 11.64
N GLU A 46 9.11 1.81 12.58
CA GLU A 46 7.94 2.68 12.61
C GLU A 46 8.41 4.13 12.56
N TYR A 47 7.67 4.98 11.87
CA TYR A 47 7.91 6.41 11.85
C TYR A 47 6.59 7.15 12.08
N ASN A 48 6.55 8.02 13.09
CA ASN A 48 5.41 8.87 13.42
C ASN A 48 5.85 10.32 13.50
N VAL A 49 4.88 11.23 13.67
CA VAL A 49 5.14 12.66 13.82
C VAL A 49 6.15 12.92 14.92
N GLY A 50 7.22 13.64 14.58
CA GLY A 50 8.29 14.00 15.51
C GLY A 50 9.36 12.94 15.72
N ASP A 51 9.21 11.73 15.16
CA ASP A 51 10.28 10.72 15.16
C ASP A 51 11.43 11.17 14.22
N GLU A 52 12.62 10.63 14.46
CA GLU A 52 13.72 10.74 13.50
C GLU A 52 13.47 9.79 12.34
N PHE A 53 13.59 10.28 11.10
CA PHE A 53 13.36 9.44 9.93
C PHE A 53 14.50 8.44 9.78
N PRO A 54 14.24 7.13 9.72
CA PRO A 54 15.30 6.13 9.69
C PRO A 54 16.04 6.11 8.36
N ASP A 55 17.35 5.91 8.43
CA ASP A 55 18.20 5.66 7.27
C ASP A 55 18.03 4.23 6.73
N ASP A 56 18.54 3.96 5.52
CA ASP A 56 18.65 2.64 4.89
C ASP A 56 17.35 1.82 4.85
N VAL A 57 16.23 2.49 4.53
CA VAL A 57 14.93 1.85 4.32
C VAL A 57 14.89 1.11 2.98
N ASP A 58 14.46 -0.16 3.02
CA ASP A 58 14.42 -1.01 1.83
C ASP A 58 13.01 -1.09 1.21
N LEU A 59 11.98 -0.91 2.03
CA LEU A 59 10.57 -1.02 1.66
C LEU A 59 9.73 -0.13 2.57
N ILE A 60 8.75 0.57 2.01
CA ILE A 60 7.80 1.39 2.78
C ILE A 60 6.39 0.79 2.73
N VAL A 61 5.70 0.77 3.86
CA VAL A 61 4.27 0.45 3.95
C VAL A 61 3.54 1.52 4.74
N GLY A 62 2.33 1.87 4.32
CA GLY A 62 1.51 2.89 4.95
C GLY A 62 0.03 2.53 4.88
N GLY A 63 -0.68 2.65 6.00
CA GLY A 63 -2.10 2.34 6.10
C GLY A 63 -3.02 3.52 5.80
N GLY A 64 -4.32 3.26 5.89
CA GLY A 64 -5.34 4.30 5.97
C GLY A 64 -5.54 4.81 7.39
N GLY A 65 -5.99 6.06 7.50
CA GLY A 65 -6.46 6.70 8.74
C GLY A 65 -7.82 7.34 8.52
N GLN A 66 -8.48 7.76 9.59
CA GLN A 66 -9.61 8.69 9.48
C GLN A 66 -9.09 10.06 8.97
N ASP A 67 -9.98 10.91 8.48
CA ASP A 67 -9.62 12.28 8.07
C ASP A 67 -8.89 13.04 9.20
N SER A 68 -9.27 12.81 10.46
CA SER A 68 -8.57 13.36 11.63
C SER A 68 -7.10 12.90 11.73
N GLY A 69 -6.82 11.62 11.46
CA GLY A 69 -5.45 11.09 11.43
C GLY A 69 -4.63 11.70 10.29
N GLN A 70 -5.24 11.88 9.12
CA GLN A 70 -4.60 12.57 7.99
C GLN A 70 -4.22 14.02 8.34
N VAL A 71 -5.11 14.74 9.04
CA VAL A 71 -4.86 16.11 9.51
C VAL A 71 -3.70 16.15 10.52
N VAL A 72 -3.58 15.16 11.41
CA VAL A 72 -2.48 15.08 12.38
C VAL A 72 -1.12 14.94 11.69
N ILE A 73 -1.04 14.10 10.64
CA ILE A 73 0.24 13.80 9.99
C ILE A 73 0.62 14.78 8.88
N GLN A 74 -0.29 15.63 8.41
CA GLN A 74 -0.12 16.38 7.15
C GLN A 74 1.14 17.25 7.11
N GLU A 75 1.46 17.97 8.19
CA GLU A 75 2.59 18.91 8.22
C GLU A 75 3.92 18.15 8.21
N ASP A 76 3.99 17.06 8.99
CA ASP A 76 5.16 16.19 9.05
C ASP A 76 5.38 15.46 7.72
N LEU A 77 4.31 14.93 7.12
CA LEU A 77 4.36 14.27 5.82
C LEU A 77 4.86 15.23 4.72
N GLN A 78 4.42 16.49 4.76
CA GLN A 78 4.94 17.53 3.86
C GLN A 78 6.42 17.82 4.10
N ALA A 79 6.87 17.87 5.36
CA ALA A 79 8.28 18.03 5.68
C ALA A 79 9.15 16.86 5.15
N ARG A 80 8.58 15.65 5.05
CA ARG A 80 9.24 14.46 4.50
C ARG A 80 9.02 14.26 2.99
N ALA A 81 8.26 15.14 2.33
CA ALA A 81 7.87 14.95 0.92
C ALA A 81 9.08 14.77 -0.01
N ALA A 82 10.11 15.62 0.13
CA ALA A 82 11.31 15.52 -0.71
C ALA A 82 12.06 14.19 -0.52
N GLN A 83 12.17 13.73 0.74
CA GLN A 83 12.83 12.48 1.08
C GLN A 83 12.04 11.28 0.55
N LEU A 84 10.72 11.23 0.77
CA LEU A 84 9.87 10.14 0.29
C LEU A 84 9.81 10.08 -1.24
N ARG A 85 9.78 11.23 -1.93
CA ARG A 85 9.92 11.29 -3.40
C ARG A 85 11.24 10.71 -3.85
N ALA A 86 12.35 11.09 -3.22
CA ALA A 86 13.67 10.57 -3.57
C ALA A 86 13.74 9.03 -3.40
N VAL A 87 13.15 8.49 -2.33
CA VAL A 87 13.07 7.04 -2.10
C VAL A 87 12.22 6.34 -3.19
N ALA A 88 11.12 6.93 -3.65
CA ALA A 88 10.30 6.39 -4.74
C ALA A 88 11.03 6.44 -6.09
N GLU A 89 11.71 7.55 -6.38
CA GLU A 89 12.48 7.73 -7.61
C GLU A 89 13.71 6.82 -7.69
N ASP A 90 14.34 6.53 -6.55
CA ASP A 90 15.42 5.54 -6.43
C ASP A 90 14.94 4.08 -6.53
N GLY A 91 13.63 3.88 -6.70
CA GLY A 91 13.04 2.58 -6.99
C GLY A 91 12.77 1.71 -5.77
N ALA A 92 12.74 2.27 -4.56
CA ALA A 92 12.29 1.51 -3.40
C ALA A 92 10.80 1.14 -3.54
N PRO A 93 10.41 -0.11 -3.26
CA PRO A 93 9.02 -0.53 -3.28
C PRO A 93 8.23 0.10 -2.14
N MET A 94 7.01 0.54 -2.45
CA MET A 94 6.11 1.15 -1.47
C MET A 94 4.71 0.55 -1.59
N LEU A 95 4.04 0.37 -0.46
CA LEU A 95 2.60 0.08 -0.39
C LEU A 95 1.90 1.16 0.43
N VAL A 96 0.99 1.92 -0.18
CA VAL A 96 0.17 2.90 0.54
C VAL A 96 -1.31 2.62 0.38
N ILE A 97 -2.03 2.59 1.49
CA ILE A 97 -3.45 2.21 1.54
C ILE A 97 -4.30 3.44 1.86
N CYS A 98 -5.41 3.59 1.14
CA CYS A 98 -6.49 4.55 1.42
C CYS A 98 -5.99 5.96 1.76
N GLY A 99 -6.03 6.41 3.01
CA GLY A 99 -5.59 7.75 3.39
C GLY A 99 -4.16 8.10 2.94
N LEU A 100 -3.19 7.21 3.10
CA LEU A 100 -1.84 7.47 2.59
C LEU A 100 -1.75 7.38 1.07
N TYR A 101 -2.59 6.56 0.41
CA TYR A 101 -2.70 6.61 -1.06
C TYR A 101 -3.13 8.01 -1.53
N GLN A 102 -4.16 8.58 -0.89
CA GLN A 102 -4.67 9.91 -1.19
C GLN A 102 -3.60 10.99 -0.98
N LEU A 103 -2.90 10.94 0.16
CA LEU A 103 -1.86 11.92 0.49
C LEU A 103 -0.56 11.73 -0.28
N PHE A 104 -0.33 10.56 -0.89
CA PHE A 104 0.76 10.37 -1.86
C PHE A 104 0.46 11.02 -3.21
N GLY A 105 -0.80 11.38 -3.46
CA GLY A 105 -1.25 12.16 -4.61
C GLY A 105 -0.91 13.65 -4.52
N LYS A 106 -1.52 14.45 -5.40
CA LYS A 106 -1.41 15.91 -5.40
C LYS A 106 -2.13 16.53 -4.22
N PHE A 107 -3.35 16.06 -3.93
CA PHE A 107 -4.17 16.53 -2.82
C PHE A 107 -5.29 15.55 -2.50
N PHE A 108 -5.81 15.69 -1.28
CA PHE A 108 -7.10 15.17 -0.87
C PHE A 108 -8.02 16.32 -0.47
N LYS A 109 -9.13 16.50 -1.18
CA LYS A 109 -10.18 17.44 -0.79
C LYS A 109 -11.20 16.70 0.07
N THR A 110 -11.30 17.03 1.35
CA THR A 110 -12.28 16.43 2.27
C THR A 110 -13.71 16.76 1.83
N SER A 111 -14.69 15.95 2.25
CA SER A 111 -16.11 16.24 1.99
C SER A 111 -16.58 17.54 2.66
N ALA A 112 -15.95 17.92 3.76
CA ALA A 112 -16.21 19.17 4.49
C ALA A 112 -15.66 20.42 3.77
N GLY A 113 -14.88 20.27 2.70
CA GLY A 113 -14.34 21.38 1.91
C GLY A 113 -12.82 21.62 2.01
N PRO A 114 -12.17 21.50 3.19
CA PRO A 114 -10.72 21.64 3.31
C PRO A 114 -9.93 20.75 2.35
N VAL A 115 -8.84 21.30 1.81
CA VAL A 115 -7.89 20.60 0.94
C VAL A 115 -6.64 20.31 1.75
N ILE A 116 -6.28 19.03 1.84
CA ILE A 116 -5.03 18.56 2.43
C ILE A 116 -4.04 18.40 1.27
N PRO A 117 -2.93 19.17 1.23
CA PRO A 117 -1.90 18.99 0.22
C PRO A 117 -1.27 17.60 0.34
N GLY A 118 -1.18 16.90 -0.78
CA GLY A 118 -0.45 15.64 -0.86
C GLY A 118 1.02 15.87 -1.20
N ILE A 119 1.83 14.80 -1.14
CA ILE A 119 3.26 14.86 -1.42
C ILE A 119 3.59 14.61 -2.89
N GLY A 120 2.61 14.40 -3.77
CA GLY A 120 2.82 14.39 -5.22
C GLY A 120 3.85 13.38 -5.72
N ILE A 121 3.91 12.20 -5.09
CA ILE A 121 4.64 11.05 -5.64
C ILE A 121 3.81 10.43 -6.78
N LEU A 122 2.49 10.41 -6.60
CA LEU A 122 1.53 9.95 -7.59
C LEU A 122 0.86 11.17 -8.23
N ASP A 123 0.77 11.20 -9.55
CA ASP A 123 -0.11 12.14 -10.24
C ASP A 123 -1.56 11.66 -10.12
N VAL A 124 -2.14 11.84 -8.94
CA VAL A 124 -3.56 11.53 -8.65
C VAL A 124 -4.19 12.63 -7.83
N GLU A 125 -5.51 12.79 -8.00
CA GLU A 125 -6.31 13.78 -7.30
C GLU A 125 -7.46 13.06 -6.61
N THR A 126 -7.68 13.33 -5.33
CA THR A 126 -8.77 12.70 -4.57
C THR A 126 -9.76 13.74 -4.06
N GLN A 127 -11.04 13.46 -4.28
CA GLN A 127 -12.15 14.26 -3.77
C GLN A 127 -13.06 13.40 -2.89
N GLY A 128 -13.22 13.78 -1.63
CA GLY A 128 -14.21 13.20 -0.73
C GLY A 128 -15.61 13.58 -1.19
N THR A 129 -16.48 12.58 -1.30
CA THR A 129 -17.88 12.74 -1.73
C THR A 129 -18.84 12.20 -0.68
N ASP A 130 -20.13 12.52 -0.80
CA ASP A 130 -21.16 11.93 0.06
C ASP A 130 -21.45 10.45 -0.29
N GLU A 131 -21.02 10.02 -1.48
CA GLU A 131 -21.07 8.63 -1.90
C GLU A 131 -19.90 7.85 -1.28
N ARG A 132 -20.22 6.84 -0.47
CA ARG A 132 -19.25 5.93 0.11
C ARG A 132 -19.25 4.61 -0.66
N LEU A 133 -18.11 4.28 -1.24
CA LEU A 133 -17.87 3.03 -1.94
C LEU A 133 -17.54 1.95 -0.90
N ILE A 134 -18.46 1.01 -0.72
CA ILE A 134 -18.38 -0.05 0.29
C ILE A 134 -18.69 -1.39 -0.36
N GLY A 135 -17.82 -2.38 -0.14
CA GLY A 135 -18.12 -3.76 -0.51
C GLY A 135 -16.89 -4.58 -0.87
N ASN A 136 -17.12 -5.85 -1.22
CA ASN A 136 -16.05 -6.72 -1.70
C ASN A 136 -15.66 -6.34 -3.13
N VAL A 137 -14.35 -6.29 -3.38
CA VAL A 137 -13.77 -5.88 -4.66
C VAL A 137 -12.89 -6.99 -5.23
N THR A 138 -13.00 -7.21 -6.55
CA THR A 138 -12.13 -8.10 -7.31
C THR A 138 -11.59 -7.38 -8.54
N LEU A 139 -10.28 -7.43 -8.72
CA LEU A 139 -9.56 -6.79 -9.81
C LEU A 139 -8.83 -7.82 -10.65
N LYS A 140 -8.59 -7.50 -11.93
CA LYS A 140 -7.58 -8.15 -12.75
C LYS A 140 -6.41 -7.19 -12.96
N SER A 141 -5.25 -7.59 -12.45
CA SER A 141 -3.98 -6.91 -12.65
C SER A 141 -3.13 -7.70 -13.66
N PRO A 142 -2.56 -7.06 -14.69
CA PRO A 142 -1.60 -7.72 -15.58
C PRO A 142 -0.35 -8.24 -14.84
N GLU A 143 0.08 -7.53 -13.79
CA GLU A 143 1.30 -7.83 -13.02
C GLU A 143 1.03 -8.85 -11.90
N PHE A 144 -0.09 -8.71 -11.19
CA PHE A 144 -0.37 -9.47 -9.98
C PHE A 144 -1.48 -10.52 -10.13
N GLY A 145 -2.07 -10.65 -11.31
CA GLY A 145 -3.22 -11.51 -11.55
C GLY A 145 -4.48 -11.01 -10.84
N GLU A 146 -5.28 -11.92 -10.29
CA GLU A 146 -6.50 -11.56 -9.58
C GLU A 146 -6.19 -10.98 -8.19
N ILE A 147 -6.72 -9.78 -7.90
CA ILE A 147 -6.58 -9.11 -6.60
C ILE A 147 -7.94 -9.09 -5.90
N LEU A 148 -7.95 -9.44 -4.62
CA LEU A 148 -9.16 -9.52 -3.79
C LEU A 148 -9.06 -8.59 -2.58
N GLY A 149 -10.09 -7.78 -2.35
CA GLY A 149 -10.11 -6.78 -1.30
C GLY A 149 -11.50 -6.40 -0.82
N TYR A 150 -11.53 -5.39 0.04
CA TYR A 150 -12.76 -4.74 0.50
C TYR A 150 -12.55 -3.24 0.43
N GLU A 151 -13.43 -2.52 -0.28
CA GLU A 151 -13.40 -1.07 -0.35
C GLU A 151 -14.31 -0.49 0.75
N ASN A 152 -13.88 0.62 1.36
CA ASN A 152 -14.69 1.38 2.30
C ASN A 152 -14.21 2.84 2.40
N HIS A 153 -14.44 3.62 1.35
CA HIS A 153 -13.96 4.99 1.24
C HIS A 153 -14.98 5.90 0.55
N SER A 154 -14.98 7.17 0.94
CA SER A 154 -15.74 8.24 0.27
C SER A 154 -14.90 9.06 -0.70
N GLY A 155 -13.57 8.90 -0.65
CA GLY A 155 -12.63 9.54 -1.57
C GLY A 155 -12.74 8.93 -2.96
N GLN A 156 -13.05 9.76 -3.95
CA GLN A 156 -13.03 9.39 -5.36
C GLN A 156 -11.75 9.91 -5.97
N THR A 157 -10.91 8.98 -6.43
CA THR A 157 -9.58 9.26 -6.99
C THR A 157 -9.61 9.21 -8.49
N THR A 158 -8.98 10.19 -9.13
CA THR A 158 -8.76 10.20 -10.58
C THR A 158 -7.26 10.11 -10.83
N LEU A 159 -6.86 9.23 -11.76
CA LEU A 159 -5.47 9.07 -12.16
C LEU A 159 -5.09 10.10 -13.22
N GLY A 160 -3.93 10.71 -13.06
CA GLY A 160 -3.31 11.62 -14.02
C GLY A 160 -2.27 10.92 -14.91
N PRO A 161 -1.62 11.68 -15.80
CA PRO A 161 -0.55 11.18 -16.66
C PRO A 161 0.57 10.44 -15.92
N GLY A 162 1.09 9.37 -16.51
CA GLY A 162 2.24 8.62 -15.98
C GLY A 162 1.93 7.71 -14.79
N VAL A 163 0.68 7.64 -14.35
CA VAL A 163 0.20 6.70 -13.33
C VAL A 163 -0.75 5.70 -13.98
N GLU A 164 -0.47 4.42 -13.80
CA GLU A 164 -1.33 3.34 -14.29
C GLU A 164 -2.23 2.82 -13.16
N PRO A 165 -3.41 2.25 -13.45
CA PRO A 165 -4.21 1.59 -12.43
C PRO A 165 -3.54 0.30 -11.93
N LEU A 166 -3.77 -0.08 -10.67
CA LEU A 166 -3.32 -1.37 -10.13
C LEU A 166 -4.00 -2.55 -10.85
N GLY A 167 -5.26 -2.36 -11.25
CA GLY A 167 -5.98 -3.29 -12.10
C GLY A 167 -7.34 -2.78 -12.55
N THR A 168 -7.95 -3.53 -13.46
CA THR A 168 -9.33 -3.31 -13.90
C THR A 168 -10.30 -4.00 -12.94
N VAL A 169 -11.32 -3.27 -12.51
CA VAL A 169 -12.34 -3.77 -11.58
C VAL A 169 -13.26 -4.74 -12.34
N THR A 170 -13.34 -5.98 -11.85
CA THR A 170 -14.33 -6.97 -12.32
C THR A 170 -15.54 -7.07 -11.41
N LYS A 171 -15.42 -6.57 -10.17
CA LYS A 171 -16.48 -6.49 -9.16
C LYS A 171 -16.10 -5.42 -8.14
N GLY A 172 -17.04 -4.55 -7.77
CA GLY A 172 -16.79 -3.40 -6.89
C GLY A 172 -16.85 -2.07 -7.65
N ALA A 173 -16.29 -1.01 -7.09
CA ALA A 173 -16.14 0.29 -7.76
C ALA A 173 -14.67 0.63 -8.06
N GLY A 174 -13.78 0.52 -7.07
CA GLY A 174 -12.37 0.89 -7.20
C GLY A 174 -12.12 2.37 -6.85
N ASN A 175 -11.32 3.07 -7.67
CA ASN A 175 -10.89 4.44 -7.37
C ASN A 175 -12.05 5.44 -7.27
N ASN A 176 -13.09 5.26 -8.07
CA ASN A 176 -14.28 6.13 -8.11
C ASN A 176 -15.47 5.36 -8.72
N SER A 177 -16.65 5.99 -8.76
CA SER A 177 -17.87 5.32 -9.26
C SER A 177 -17.99 5.22 -10.79
N LYS A 178 -17.00 5.68 -11.56
CA LYS A 178 -17.12 5.86 -13.02
C LYS A 178 -16.07 5.12 -13.84
N ASP A 179 -14.83 5.06 -13.37
CA ASP A 179 -13.70 4.69 -14.23
C ASP A 179 -13.52 3.17 -14.39
N GLY A 180 -14.01 2.36 -13.45
CA GLY A 180 -13.86 0.90 -13.49
C GLY A 180 -12.43 0.41 -13.25
N HIS A 181 -11.60 1.22 -12.62
CA HIS A 181 -10.21 0.92 -12.26
C HIS A 181 -9.99 1.09 -10.77
N GLU A 182 -9.04 0.37 -10.20
CA GLU A 182 -8.67 0.47 -8.80
C GLU A 182 -7.16 0.69 -8.64
N GLY A 183 -6.82 1.47 -7.61
CA GLY A 183 -5.47 1.70 -7.16
C GLY A 183 -4.65 2.52 -8.15
N ALA A 184 -3.36 2.60 -7.86
CA ALA A 184 -2.37 3.24 -8.71
C ALA A 184 -1.04 2.47 -8.68
N ARG A 185 -0.34 2.54 -9.80
CA ARG A 185 1.01 2.06 -10.02
C ARG A 185 1.84 3.19 -10.59
N TYR A 186 2.96 3.44 -9.93
CA TYR A 186 4.00 4.37 -10.37
C TYR A 186 5.35 3.79 -9.96
N ARG A 187 6.18 3.40 -10.92
CA ARG A 187 7.42 2.64 -10.65
C ARG A 187 7.11 1.45 -9.72
N ASN A 188 7.75 1.40 -8.56
CA ASN A 188 7.57 0.35 -7.56
C ASN A 188 6.56 0.70 -6.45
N VAL A 189 5.82 1.82 -6.59
CA VAL A 189 4.75 2.23 -5.68
C VAL A 189 3.45 1.49 -6.05
N VAL A 190 2.90 0.74 -5.10
CA VAL A 190 1.55 0.16 -5.13
C VAL A 190 0.67 1.02 -4.23
N ALA A 191 -0.41 1.54 -4.77
CA ALA A 191 -1.40 2.25 -3.98
C ALA A 191 -2.79 1.67 -4.21
N SER A 192 -3.60 1.55 -3.15
CA SER A 192 -4.88 0.85 -3.20
C SER A 192 -5.86 1.33 -2.13
N TYR A 193 -7.16 1.21 -2.40
CA TYR A 193 -8.23 1.41 -1.43
C TYR A 193 -8.62 0.13 -0.67
N LEU A 194 -8.00 -1.00 -1.01
CA LEU A 194 -8.42 -2.30 -0.49
C LEU A 194 -7.94 -2.55 0.94
N HIS A 195 -8.91 -2.83 1.81
CA HIS A 195 -8.76 -2.96 3.26
C HIS A 195 -8.98 -4.40 3.79
N GLY A 196 -8.97 -4.52 5.12
CA GLY A 196 -8.88 -5.78 5.88
C GLY A 196 -7.43 -6.29 5.98
N SER A 197 -6.47 -5.46 5.57
CA SER A 197 -5.20 -5.78 4.91
C SER A 197 -5.32 -6.38 3.50
N LEU A 198 -4.53 -5.80 2.59
CA LEU A 198 -4.41 -6.21 1.20
C LEU A 198 -3.55 -7.47 1.07
N LEU A 199 -2.35 -7.47 1.66
CA LEU A 199 -1.34 -8.50 1.42
C LEU A 199 -1.71 -9.93 1.85
N PRO A 200 -2.48 -10.19 2.93
CA PRO A 200 -2.84 -11.55 3.33
C PRO A 200 -3.58 -12.35 2.26
N LYS A 201 -4.34 -11.67 1.39
CA LYS A 201 -5.09 -12.29 0.29
C LYS A 201 -4.38 -12.17 -1.05
N ASN A 202 -3.31 -11.40 -1.13
CA ASN A 202 -2.66 -11.02 -2.39
C ASN A 202 -1.15 -11.24 -2.29
N PRO A 203 -0.70 -12.50 -2.14
CA PRO A 203 0.71 -12.83 -1.92
C PRO A 203 1.62 -12.35 -3.05
N ALA A 204 1.13 -12.31 -4.30
CA ALA A 204 1.88 -11.80 -5.44
C ALA A 204 2.34 -10.33 -5.25
N ILE A 205 1.52 -9.49 -4.60
CA ILE A 205 1.89 -8.10 -4.30
C ILE A 205 2.97 -8.07 -3.21
N ALA A 206 2.80 -8.88 -2.15
CA ALA A 206 3.78 -8.95 -1.07
C ALA A 206 5.15 -9.42 -1.60
N ASP A 207 5.15 -10.46 -2.45
CA ASP A 207 6.36 -11.00 -3.04
C ASP A 207 7.02 -10.04 -4.02
N PHE A 208 6.23 -9.26 -4.77
CA PHE A 208 6.75 -8.16 -5.58
C PHE A 208 7.49 -7.13 -4.73
N LEU A 209 6.90 -6.67 -3.62
CA LEU A 209 7.55 -5.68 -2.75
C LEU A 209 8.86 -6.23 -2.17
N ILE A 210 8.85 -7.49 -1.70
CA ILE A 210 10.03 -8.13 -1.11
C ILE A 210 11.12 -8.38 -2.16
N LYS A 211 10.75 -8.92 -3.33
CA LYS A 211 11.66 -9.14 -4.45
C LYS A 211 12.35 -7.84 -4.84
N THR A 212 11.57 -6.78 -5.04
CA THR A 212 12.08 -5.47 -5.47
C THR A 212 13.05 -4.90 -4.44
N ALA A 213 12.72 -4.99 -3.15
CA ALA A 213 13.59 -4.53 -2.06
C ALA A 213 14.91 -5.31 -2.03
N ALA A 214 14.84 -6.64 -2.18
CA ALA A 214 16.01 -7.51 -2.20
C ALA A 214 16.90 -7.28 -3.43
N GLU A 215 16.33 -7.17 -4.62
CA GLU A 215 17.08 -6.87 -5.85
C GLU A 215 17.78 -5.51 -5.77
N ARG A 216 17.10 -4.48 -5.24
CA ARG A 216 17.70 -3.15 -5.05
C ARG A 216 18.85 -3.17 -4.04
N LYS A 217 18.70 -3.89 -2.92
CA LYS A 217 19.70 -3.91 -1.84
C LYS A 217 20.88 -4.84 -2.09
N PHE A 218 20.61 -6.04 -2.60
CA PHE A 218 21.58 -7.13 -2.70
C PHE A 218 21.97 -7.46 -4.14
N GLY A 219 21.32 -6.85 -5.14
CA GLY A 219 21.57 -7.10 -6.56
C GLY A 219 20.88 -8.34 -7.13
N GLU A 220 20.30 -9.18 -6.28
CA GLU A 220 19.57 -10.38 -6.70
C GLU A 220 18.46 -10.76 -5.70
N PHE A 221 17.50 -11.54 -6.21
CA PHE A 221 16.49 -12.19 -5.39
C PHE A 221 16.39 -13.67 -5.73
N VAL A 222 16.74 -14.51 -4.76
CA VAL A 222 16.51 -15.96 -4.85
C VAL A 222 15.24 -16.28 -4.06
N PRO A 223 14.14 -16.73 -4.70
CA PRO A 223 12.90 -17.04 -4.01
C PRO A 223 13.09 -18.10 -2.92
N GLY A 224 12.43 -17.91 -1.77
CA GLY A 224 12.26 -18.97 -0.78
C GLY A 224 11.01 -19.79 -1.07
N LYS A 225 10.41 -20.35 -0.01
CA LYS A 225 9.20 -21.17 -0.13
C LYS A 225 8.12 -20.67 0.86
N PRO A 226 7.45 -19.55 0.54
CA PRO A 226 6.28 -19.10 1.29
C PRO A 226 5.21 -20.19 1.42
N ASP A 227 4.54 -20.25 2.57
CA ASP A 227 3.36 -21.09 2.74
C ASP A 227 2.10 -20.28 2.41
N ASP A 228 1.55 -20.52 1.23
CA ASP A 228 0.33 -19.86 0.75
C ASP A 228 -0.96 -20.60 1.12
N GLY A 229 -0.90 -21.62 1.98
CA GLY A 229 -2.07 -22.41 2.38
C GLY A 229 -3.22 -21.56 2.93
N TYR A 230 -2.92 -20.68 3.89
CA TYR A 230 -3.90 -19.75 4.46
C TYR A 230 -4.31 -18.64 3.48
N ALA A 231 -3.38 -18.13 2.68
CA ALA A 231 -3.68 -17.12 1.68
C ALA A 231 -4.68 -17.66 0.65
N ARG A 232 -4.48 -18.88 0.15
CA ARG A 232 -5.41 -19.56 -0.77
C ARG A 232 -6.79 -19.74 -0.16
N LEU A 233 -6.88 -20.24 1.09
CA LEU A 233 -8.17 -20.39 1.78
C LEU A 233 -8.88 -19.04 1.98
N ALA A 234 -8.15 -17.99 2.34
CA ALA A 234 -8.69 -16.65 2.49
C ALA A 234 -9.23 -16.11 1.15
N ARG A 235 -8.51 -16.33 0.05
CA ARG A 235 -8.95 -15.97 -1.31
C ARG A 235 -10.20 -16.73 -1.73
N GLU A 236 -10.25 -18.05 -1.54
CA GLU A 236 -11.41 -18.89 -1.86
C GLU A 236 -12.67 -18.42 -1.12
N HIS A 237 -12.53 -18.03 0.15
CA HIS A 237 -13.65 -17.50 0.93
C HIS A 237 -14.05 -16.10 0.46
N ALA A 238 -13.09 -15.20 0.23
CA ALA A 238 -13.36 -13.83 -0.21
C ALA A 238 -14.05 -13.78 -1.59
N ALA A 239 -13.63 -14.63 -2.54
CA ALA A 239 -14.20 -14.69 -3.88
C ALA A 239 -15.70 -15.05 -3.88
N ARG A 240 -16.18 -15.78 -2.87
CA ARG A 240 -17.59 -16.19 -2.72
C ARG A 240 -18.49 -15.15 -2.05
N ARG A 241 -17.91 -14.11 -1.43
CA ARG A 241 -18.71 -13.10 -0.73
C ARG A 241 -19.50 -12.27 -1.75
N PRO A 242 -20.75 -11.85 -1.48
CA PRO A 242 -21.45 -10.89 -2.33
C PRO A 242 -20.69 -9.55 -2.36
N ARG A 243 -21.09 -8.60 -3.21
CA ARG A 243 -20.57 -7.24 -3.04
C ARG A 243 -20.97 -6.72 -1.67
#